data_AF-A0A7S0I5P1-F1
#
_entry.id   AF-A0A7S0I5P1-F1
#
_cell.length_a   1.000
_cell.length_b   1.000
_cell.length_c   1.000
_cell.angle_alpha   90.00
_cell.angle_beta   90.00
_cell.angle_gamma   90.00
#
_symmetry.space_group_name_H-M   'P 1'
#
loop_
_entity.id
_entity.type
_entity.pdbx_description
1 polymer ?
#
loop_
_entity_poly.entity_id
_entity_poly.type
_entity_poly.pdbx_seq_one_letter_code
_entity_poly.pdbx_strand_id
1 'polypeptide(L)'
;MLKADTQGALEAVQQGLSHFPKDVVELTYVRTGVGPLSEADIELAKELGATVLGYNLKPANKLTIAAERAEVALHAHKIIYELVDAAKDVLEAAIPPRSQELTRGTLEVAEVFELTLKTRERKEGMKKRTHVA
;
A
#
# COMPACT_ATOMS: atom_id res chain seq x y z
N MET A 1 10.30 5.73 9.77
CA MET A 1 10.97 6.08 11.05
C MET A 1 10.37 5.26 12.17
N LEU A 2 11.15 4.83 13.17
CA LEU A 2 10.64 4.07 14.31
C LEU A 2 11.11 4.68 15.64
N LYS A 3 10.18 4.98 16.54
CA LYS A 3 10.49 5.40 17.92
C LYS A 3 9.80 4.53 18.95
N ALA A 4 10.46 4.30 20.08
CA ALA A 4 9.92 3.54 21.20
C ALA A 4 10.22 4.23 22.54
N ASP A 5 9.51 3.84 23.59
CA ASP A 5 9.75 4.29 24.96
C ASP A 5 11.02 3.70 25.59
N THR A 6 11.39 2.49 25.21
CA THR A 6 12.54 1.75 25.72
C THR A 6 13.31 1.06 24.58
N GLN A 7 14.58 0.77 24.82
CA GLN A 7 15.45 0.10 23.85
C GLN A 7 14.97 -1.33 23.54
N GLY A 8 14.59 -2.11 24.55
CA GLY A 8 14.12 -3.49 24.35
C GLY A 8 12.83 -3.54 23.52
N ALA A 9 11.95 -2.55 23.69
CA ALA A 9 10.76 -2.43 22.85
C ALA A 9 11.09 -2.09 21.39
N LEU A 10 12.07 -1.19 21.17
CA LEU A 10 12.55 -0.87 19.83
C LEU A 10 13.05 -2.12 19.10
N GLU A 11 13.87 -2.92 19.78
CA GLU A 11 14.43 -4.18 19.25
C GLU A 11 13.33 -5.20 18.97
N ALA A 12 12.36 -5.36 19.88
CA ALA A 12 11.24 -6.27 19.68
C ALA A 12 10.40 -5.91 18.44
N VAL A 13 10.14 -4.60 18.24
CA VAL A 13 9.41 -4.12 17.05
C VAL A 13 10.23 -4.38 15.79
N GLN A 14 11.52 -4.05 15.79
CA GLN A 14 12.40 -4.31 14.65
C GLN A 14 12.47 -5.81 14.31
N GLN A 15 12.54 -6.67 15.31
CA GLN A 15 12.52 -8.11 15.13
C GLN A 15 11.18 -8.56 14.52
N GLY A 16 10.05 -8.06 15.01
CA GLY A 16 8.73 -8.31 14.41
C GLY A 16 8.68 -7.92 12.93
N LEU A 17 9.19 -6.73 12.61
CA LEU A 17 9.27 -6.21 11.24
C LEU A 17 10.34 -6.91 10.36
N SER A 18 11.25 -7.67 10.93
CA SER A 18 12.27 -8.41 10.16
C SER A 18 11.73 -9.71 9.55
N HIS A 19 10.57 -10.18 10.00
CA HIS A 19 9.95 -11.41 9.49
C HIS A 19 9.25 -11.23 8.13
N PHE A 20 9.17 -9.99 7.63
CA PHE A 20 8.52 -9.73 6.34
C PHE A 20 9.38 -10.20 5.16
N PRO A 21 8.78 -10.85 4.15
CA PRO A 21 9.48 -11.34 2.97
C PRO A 21 10.08 -10.18 2.14
N LYS A 22 11.42 -10.15 2.07
CA LYS A 22 12.18 -9.10 1.37
C LYS A 22 12.03 -9.14 -0.15
N ASP A 23 11.56 -10.27 -0.69
CA ASP A 23 11.29 -10.48 -2.11
C ASP A 23 10.10 -9.66 -2.63
N VAL A 24 9.22 -9.19 -1.74
CA VAL A 24 8.05 -8.38 -2.10
C VAL A 24 8.24 -6.91 -1.68
N VAL A 25 8.82 -6.65 -0.51
CA VAL A 25 8.99 -5.28 0.01
C VAL A 25 10.30 -5.14 0.78
N GLU A 26 11.03 -4.04 0.51
CA GLU A 26 12.22 -3.67 1.28
C GLU A 26 11.87 -2.65 2.38
N LEU A 27 12.18 -2.99 3.63
CA LEU A 27 12.01 -2.11 4.79
C LEU A 27 13.30 -1.34 5.07
N THR A 28 13.23 -0.01 4.97
CA THR A 28 14.35 0.90 5.29
C THR A 28 14.00 1.81 6.46
N TYR A 29 14.84 1.81 7.50
CA TYR A 29 14.70 2.71 8.64
C TYR A 29 15.46 4.01 8.40
N VAL A 30 14.73 5.09 8.12
CA VAL A 30 15.31 6.46 8.06
C VAL A 30 16.01 6.85 9.36
N ARG A 31 15.36 6.57 10.49
CA ARG A 31 15.89 6.81 11.83
C ARG A 31 15.17 5.91 12.81
N THR A 32 15.93 5.42 13.78
CA THR A 32 15.40 4.71 14.95
C THR A 32 15.88 5.38 16.23
N GLY A 33 15.10 5.29 17.30
CA GLY A 33 15.53 5.84 18.57
C GLY A 33 14.53 5.69 19.70
N VAL A 34 15.03 5.93 20.90
CA VAL A 34 14.24 5.91 22.14
C VAL A 34 13.83 7.33 22.51
N GLY A 35 12.61 7.47 23.00
CA GLY A 35 12.07 8.73 23.52
C GLY A 35 10.89 9.29 22.71
N PRO A 36 10.36 10.45 23.14
CA PRO A 36 9.17 11.02 22.54
C PRO A 36 9.40 11.45 21.08
N LEU A 37 8.29 11.54 20.35
CA LEU A 37 8.28 12.16 19.03
C LEU A 37 8.36 13.68 19.16
N SER A 38 9.09 14.30 18.24
CA SER A 38 9.27 15.75 18.14
C SER A 38 8.80 16.28 16.78
N GLU A 39 8.56 17.59 16.66
CA GLU A 39 8.18 18.20 15.38
C GLU A 39 9.25 17.99 14.29
N ALA A 40 10.53 18.02 14.67
CA ALA A 40 11.63 17.71 13.76
C ALA A 40 11.58 16.26 13.23
N ASP A 41 10.98 15.33 13.97
CA ASP A 41 10.79 13.96 13.51
C ASP A 41 9.74 13.89 12.39
N ILE A 42 8.69 14.71 12.48
CA ILE A 42 7.64 14.83 11.46
C ILE A 42 8.17 15.54 10.22
N GLU A 43 8.94 16.62 10.40
CA GLU A 43 9.52 17.36 9.29
C GLU A 43 10.51 16.51 8.47
N LEU A 44 11.38 15.76 9.16
CA LEU A 44 12.27 14.80 8.50
C LEU A 44 11.50 13.68 7.79
N ALA A 45 10.43 13.18 8.41
CA ALA A 45 9.58 12.16 7.80
C ALA A 45 8.89 12.68 6.54
N LYS A 46 8.43 13.93 6.53
CA LYS A 46 7.86 14.60 5.36
C LYS A 46 8.87 14.71 4.23
N GLU A 47 10.07 15.22 4.51
CA GLU A 47 11.11 15.43 3.50
C GLU A 47 11.52 14.11 2.81
N LEU A 48 11.53 13.02 3.57
CA LEU A 48 11.92 11.70 3.09
C LEU A 48 10.74 10.82 2.65
N GLY A 49 9.51 11.34 2.68
CA GLY A 49 8.30 10.56 2.36
C GLY A 49 8.13 9.31 3.23
N ALA A 50 8.58 9.37 4.48
CA ALA A 50 8.62 8.22 5.37
C ALA A 50 7.45 8.20 6.35
N THR A 51 6.89 7.02 6.60
CA THR A 51 5.89 6.81 7.67
C THR A 51 6.55 6.79 9.04
N VAL A 52 5.87 7.35 10.05
CA VAL A 52 6.32 7.38 11.45
C VAL A 52 5.60 6.30 12.26
N LEU A 53 6.37 5.39 12.85
CA LEU A 53 5.91 4.34 13.75
C LEU A 53 6.35 4.64 15.19
N GLY A 54 5.41 4.63 16.13
CA GLY A 54 5.65 4.89 17.56
C GLY A 54 5.15 3.73 18.43
N TYR A 55 6.04 3.14 19.21
CA TYR A 55 5.68 2.09 20.18
C TYR A 55 5.64 2.62 21.61
N ASN A 56 4.52 2.40 22.29
CA ASN A 56 4.24 2.87 23.64
C ASN A 56 4.50 4.38 23.84
N LEU A 57 4.34 5.15 22.77
CA LEU A 57 4.42 6.61 22.79
C LEU A 57 3.02 7.18 22.71
N LYS A 58 2.79 8.27 23.44
CA LYS A 58 1.58 9.08 23.34
C LYS A 58 1.93 10.40 22.66
N PRO A 59 1.72 10.54 21.34
CA PRO A 59 1.94 11.80 20.66
C PRO A 59 1.10 12.91 21.29
N ALA A 60 1.67 14.10 21.44
CA ALA A 60 0.89 15.27 21.82
C ALA A 60 -0.07 15.66 20.68
N ASN A 61 -1.23 16.21 21.00
CA ASN A 61 -2.21 16.63 19.97
C ASN A 61 -1.59 17.57 18.92
N LYS A 62 -0.67 18.46 19.33
CA LYS A 62 0.05 19.35 18.41
C LYS A 62 0.85 18.58 17.36
N LEU A 63 1.46 17.46 17.75
CA LEU A 63 2.24 16.58 16.88
C LEU A 63 1.35 15.83 15.90
N THR A 64 0.19 15.34 16.35
CA THR A 64 -0.79 14.70 15.45
C THR A 64 -1.28 15.69 14.39
N ILE A 65 -1.65 16.91 14.79
CA ILE A 65 -2.08 17.97 13.87
C ILE A 65 -0.95 18.35 12.90
N ALA A 66 0.30 18.41 13.39
CA ALA A 66 1.46 18.68 12.54
C ALA A 66 1.68 17.56 11.51
N ALA A 67 1.53 16.30 11.90
CA ALA A 67 1.64 15.15 11.00
C ALA A 67 0.53 15.17 9.93
N GLU A 68 -0.72 15.46 10.31
CA GLU A 68 -1.83 15.60 9.37
C GLU A 68 -1.59 16.73 8.36
N ARG A 69 -1.12 17.91 8.82
CA ARG A 69 -0.78 19.04 7.94
C ARG A 69 0.41 18.75 7.03
N ALA A 70 1.34 17.92 7.49
CA ALA A 70 2.50 17.51 6.73
C ALA A 70 2.20 16.34 5.79
N GLU A 71 0.98 15.79 5.82
CA GLU A 71 0.58 14.57 5.10
C GLU A 71 1.48 13.37 5.44
N VAL A 72 1.97 13.33 6.68
CA VAL A 72 2.81 12.25 7.21
C VAL A 72 1.94 11.27 7.97
N ALA A 73 1.95 10.00 7.55
CA ALA A 73 1.30 8.93 8.28
C ALA A 73 2.00 8.69 9.63
N LEU A 74 1.25 8.84 10.72
CA LEU A 74 1.71 8.64 12.09
C LEU A 74 0.90 7.53 12.76
N HIS A 75 1.55 6.39 13.01
CA HIS A 75 0.95 5.25 13.71
C HIS A 75 1.61 5.12 15.08
N ALA A 76 0.82 5.31 16.14
CA ALA A 76 1.29 5.18 17.51
C ALA A 76 0.44 4.17 18.26
N HIS A 77 1.05 3.06 18.68
CA HIS A 77 0.37 1.94 19.31
C HIS A 77 1.05 1.54 20.61
N LYS A 78 0.25 0.98 21.53
CA LYS A 78 0.77 0.44 22.82
C LYS A 78 1.03 -1.06 22.75
N ILE A 79 0.40 -1.75 21.81
CA ILE A 79 0.52 -3.19 21.63
C ILE A 79 1.39 -3.45 20.39
N ILE A 80 2.36 -4.35 20.53
CA ILE A 80 3.38 -4.57 19.49
C ILE A 80 2.76 -5.16 18.22
N TYR A 81 1.81 -6.09 18.36
CA TYR A 81 1.13 -6.72 17.23
C TYR A 81 0.33 -5.70 16.42
N GLU A 82 -0.36 -4.77 17.08
CA GLU A 82 -1.08 -3.69 16.38
C GLU A 82 -0.13 -2.80 15.57
N LEU A 83 1.06 -2.50 16.10
CA LEU A 83 2.04 -1.69 15.39
C LEU A 83 2.62 -2.44 14.19
N VAL A 84 2.87 -3.73 14.33
CA VAL A 84 3.37 -4.60 13.26
C VAL A 84 2.31 -4.74 12.16
N ASP A 85 1.05 -4.91 12.51
CA ASP A 85 -0.06 -4.97 11.56
C ASP A 85 -0.24 -3.63 10.84
N ALA A 86 -0.19 -2.50 11.57
CA ALA A 86 -0.24 -1.18 10.94
C ALA A 86 0.92 -0.96 9.96
N ALA A 87 2.14 -1.42 10.31
CA ALA A 87 3.26 -1.38 9.40
C ALA A 87 3.04 -2.26 8.16
N LYS A 88 2.43 -3.44 8.33
CA LYS A 88 2.07 -4.32 7.22
C LYS A 88 1.09 -3.66 6.27
N ASP A 89 0.03 -3.04 6.78
CA ASP A 89 -0.97 -2.34 5.97
C ASP A 89 -0.33 -1.23 5.12
N VAL A 90 0.61 -0.49 5.69
CA VAL A 90 1.38 0.54 4.99
C VAL A 90 2.22 -0.05 3.86
N LEU A 91 2.86 -1.19 4.09
CA LEU A 91 3.66 -1.87 3.06
C LEU A 91 2.76 -2.44 1.95
N GLU A 92 1.64 -3.07 2.31
CA GLU A 92 0.70 -3.65 1.34
C GLU A 92 0.05 -2.57 0.47
N ALA A 93 -0.25 -1.40 1.03
CA ALA A 93 -0.75 -0.25 0.26
C ALA A 93 0.28 0.29 -0.76
N ALA A 94 1.58 0.08 -0.52
CA ALA A 94 2.65 0.47 -1.44
C ALA A 94 2.89 -0.54 -2.56
N ILE A 95 2.37 -1.78 -2.45
CA ILE A 95 2.53 -2.81 -3.49
C ILE A 95 1.55 -2.51 -4.63
N PRO A 96 2.02 -2.24 -5.86
CA PRO A 96 1.14 -2.05 -6.99
C PRO A 96 0.35 -3.33 -7.29
N PRO A 97 -0.92 -3.24 -7.73
CA PRO A 97 -1.72 -4.40 -8.05
C PRO A 97 -1.05 -5.21 -9.16
N ARG A 98 -0.83 -6.50 -8.92
CA ARG A 98 -0.26 -7.40 -9.93
C ARG A 98 -1.27 -7.63 -11.04
N SER A 99 -1.07 -7.01 -12.20
CA SER A 99 -1.82 -7.35 -13.41
C SER A 99 -1.47 -8.78 -13.82
N GLN A 100 -2.42 -9.71 -13.70
CA GLN A 100 -2.31 -11.00 -14.37
C GLN A 100 -3.03 -10.89 -15.71
N GLU A 101 -2.27 -10.84 -16.81
CA GLU A 101 -2.81 -11.14 -18.14
C GLU A 101 -3.20 -12.62 -18.17
N LEU A 102 -4.47 -12.89 -17.85
CA LEU A 102 -5.07 -14.18 -18.11
C LEU A 102 -5.20 -14.32 -19.63
N THR A 103 -4.23 -14.98 -20.26
CA THR A 103 -4.36 -15.44 -21.64
C THR A 103 -5.52 -16.44 -21.67
N ARG A 104 -6.72 -15.99 -22.07
CA ARG A 104 -7.95 -16.80 -22.08
C ARG A 104 -7.98 -17.90 -23.16
N GLY A 105 -6.91 -18.00 -23.96
CA GLY A 105 -6.72 -19.05 -24.94
C GLY A 105 -5.97 -18.54 -26.15
N THR A 106 -5.16 -19.41 -26.75
CA THR A 106 -4.52 -19.18 -28.05
C THR A 106 -5.53 -19.58 -29.12
N LEU A 107 -5.88 -18.67 -30.02
CA LEU A 107 -6.70 -18.95 -31.19
C LEU A 107 -5.80 -18.92 -32.42
N GLU A 108 -5.82 -20.00 -33.22
CA GLU A 108 -5.17 -20.02 -34.53
C GLU A 108 -6.14 -19.45 -35.57
N VAL A 109 -5.69 -18.46 -36.34
CA VAL A 109 -6.46 -17.89 -37.45
C VAL A 109 -6.35 -18.84 -38.63
N ALA A 110 -7.40 -19.65 -38.87
CA ALA A 110 -7.40 -20.64 -39.93
C ALA A 110 -7.40 -20.00 -41.34
N GLU A 111 -8.16 -18.92 -41.54
CA GLU A 111 -8.23 -18.23 -42.83
C GLU A 111 -8.77 -16.80 -42.64
N VAL A 112 -8.17 -15.82 -43.34
CA VAL A 112 -8.62 -14.42 -43.33
C VAL A 112 -9.40 -14.16 -44.61
N PHE A 113 -10.70 -13.91 -44.49
CA PHE A 113 -11.55 -13.58 -45.63
C PHE A 113 -11.69 -12.06 -45.79
N GLU A 114 -11.24 -11.52 -46.92
CA GLU A 114 -11.56 -10.14 -47.32
C GLU A 114 -13.00 -10.05 -47.83
N LEU A 115 -13.92 -9.69 -46.94
CA LEU A 115 -15.28 -9.35 -47.32
C LEU A 115 -15.30 -7.95 -47.94
N THR A 116 -15.34 -7.89 -49.28
CA THR A 116 -15.66 -6.65 -49.99
C THR A 116 -17.17 -6.39 -49.87
N LEU A 117 -17.59 -5.67 -48.83
CA LEU A 117 -18.99 -5.27 -48.66
C LEU A 117 -19.35 -4.14 -49.64
N LYS A 118 -19.93 -4.50 -50.80
CA LYS A 118 -20.73 -3.57 -51.60
C LYS A 118 -22.19 -3.58 -51.12
N THR A 119 -22.52 -2.53 -50.36
CA THR A 119 -23.82 -1.82 -50.34
C THR A 119 -25.10 -2.57 -49.92
N ARG A 120 -25.71 -2.17 -48.79
CA ARG A 120 -27.01 -1.45 -48.70
C ARG A 120 -27.44 -1.27 -47.23
N GLU A 121 -27.86 -0.06 -46.90
CA GLU A 121 -28.51 0.28 -45.63
C GLU A 121 -29.95 -0.27 -45.50
N ARG A 122 -30.38 -0.40 -44.23
CA ARG A 122 -31.72 -0.66 -43.65
C ARG A 122 -32.16 -2.15 -43.59
N LYS A 123 -32.74 -2.69 -42.50
CA LYS A 123 -33.44 -2.14 -41.32
C LYS A 123 -33.16 -2.95 -40.03
N GLU A 124 -33.05 -2.21 -38.94
CA GLU A 124 -33.79 -2.32 -37.66
C GLU A 124 -34.24 -3.69 -37.14
N GLY A 125 -33.78 -4.03 -35.93
CA GLY A 125 -34.49 -4.93 -35.01
C GLY A 125 -33.62 -5.97 -34.31
N MET A 126 -33.01 -5.62 -33.16
CA MET A 126 -32.46 -6.64 -32.27
C MET A 126 -32.82 -6.37 -30.79
N LYS A 127 -34.07 -6.68 -30.45
CA LYS A 127 -34.40 -7.27 -29.14
C LYS A 127 -33.95 -8.72 -29.20
N LYS A 128 -33.16 -9.20 -28.23
CA LYS A 128 -33.37 -10.42 -27.40
C LYS A 128 -32.23 -10.48 -26.38
N ARG A 129 -32.51 -10.21 -25.11
CA ARG A 129 -32.84 -11.19 -24.04
C ARG A 129 -31.62 -11.98 -23.59
N THR A 130 -31.02 -11.53 -22.49
CA THR A 130 -30.10 -12.32 -21.67
C THR A 130 -30.91 -13.14 -20.67
N HIS A 131 -30.84 -14.45 -20.81
CA HIS A 131 -31.20 -15.47 -19.83
C HIS A 131 -30.25 -16.64 -20.17
N VAL A 132 -29.40 -17.11 -19.27
CA VAL A 132 -29.58 -18.20 -18.28
C VAL A 132 -28.12 -18.58 -17.91
N ALA A 133 -27.70 -19.05 -16.73
CA ALA A 133 -28.31 -19.63 -15.53
C ALA A 133 -27.49 -19.22 -14.31
#